data_AF-A0A1G2PC88-F1
#
_entry.id   AF-A0A1G2PC88-F1
#
_cell.length_a   1.000
_cell.length_b   1.000
_cell.length_c   1.000
_cell.angle_alpha   90.00
_cell.angle_beta   90.00
_cell.angle_gamma   90.00
#
_symmetry.space_group_name_H-M   'P 1'
#
loop_
_entity.id
_entity.type
_entity.pdbx_description
1 polymer ?
#
loop_
_entity_poly.entity_id
_entity_poly.type
_entity_poly.pdbx_seq_one_letter_code
_entity_poly.pdbx_strand_id
1 'polypeptide(L)'
;MQIVWGWFALVAIASLLFTTLLALPLWLGLILALGIWYFIANSIILRVPPLKVAVLENTITGKLRAVGPGLRSKQPWERLHKEKPFVPFKEDTVAIEEAKYDTKESQVVLAGALQYRPDQKLASTYVSLETSTLTKGVNDRAKSIIRNLLMNYTAQEAIGAGKELEQGVSDAFKDKHGKDEIENTYGIEVLHFSIPVLKLDPEVEEARKQEDIESLRRESKKVEQTTIIELVHMLMEEDPTMTFAEAHDRVKMGQGVSKKILDIRGLPQNGGKGPITMLPLDDKD
;
A
#
# COMPACT_ATOMS: atom_id res chain seq x y z
N MET A 1 -34.14 -14.25 -93.99
CA MET A 1 -34.05 -14.56 -92.54
C MET A 1 -32.86 -13.91 -91.83
N GLN A 2 -31.63 -13.92 -92.38
CA GLN A 2 -30.44 -13.37 -91.70
C GLN A 2 -30.51 -11.87 -91.34
N ILE A 3 -31.14 -11.05 -92.19
CA ILE A 3 -31.27 -9.60 -91.95
C ILE A 3 -32.14 -9.30 -90.71
N VAL A 4 -33.21 -10.09 -90.50
CA VAL A 4 -34.13 -9.90 -89.36
C VAL A 4 -33.42 -10.20 -88.04
N TRP A 5 -32.62 -11.26 -87.98
CA TRP A 5 -31.80 -11.60 -86.80
C TRP A 5 -30.72 -10.54 -86.51
N GLY A 6 -30.13 -9.93 -87.54
CA GLY A 6 -29.20 -8.81 -87.38
C GLY A 6 -29.83 -7.57 -86.73
N TRP A 7 -31.07 -7.24 -87.10
CA TRP A 7 -31.82 -6.14 -86.47
C TRP A 7 -32.19 -6.43 -85.02
N PHE A 8 -32.64 -7.65 -84.71
CA PHE A 8 -32.90 -8.05 -83.32
C PHE A 8 -31.63 -8.00 -82.45
N ALA A 9 -30.49 -8.44 -82.98
CA ALA A 9 -29.21 -8.35 -82.28
C ALA A 9 -28.80 -6.88 -82.01
N LEU A 10 -28.99 -5.99 -82.97
CA LEU A 10 -28.69 -4.55 -82.82
C LEU A 10 -29.58 -3.88 -81.76
N VAL A 11 -30.88 -4.19 -81.76
CA VAL A 11 -31.82 -3.67 -80.75
C VAL A 11 -31.50 -4.22 -79.36
N ALA A 12 -31.14 -5.50 -79.26
CA ALA A 12 -30.74 -6.11 -78.00
C ALA A 12 -29.45 -5.47 -77.44
N ILE A 13 -28.44 -5.25 -78.28
CA ILE A 13 -27.18 -4.58 -77.90
C ILE A 13 -27.44 -3.14 -77.51
N ALA A 14 -28.25 -2.39 -78.27
CA ALA A 14 -28.60 -1.01 -77.95
C ALA A 14 -29.39 -0.91 -76.63
N SER A 15 -30.29 -1.85 -76.36
CA SER A 15 -31.03 -1.92 -75.10
C SER A 15 -30.12 -2.26 -73.91
N LEU A 16 -29.17 -3.20 -74.08
CA LEU A 16 -28.14 -3.52 -73.10
C LEU A 16 -27.21 -2.33 -72.81
N LEU A 17 -26.79 -1.61 -73.85
CA LEU A 17 -25.97 -0.40 -73.70
C LEU A 17 -26.76 0.72 -73.00
N PHE A 18 -28.03 0.92 -73.36
CA PHE A 18 -28.88 1.94 -72.75
C PHE A 18 -29.16 1.65 -71.27
N THR A 19 -29.47 0.40 -70.93
CA THR A 19 -29.70 -0.03 -69.54
C THR A 19 -28.44 0.04 -68.67
N THR A 20 -27.27 -0.35 -69.20
CA THR A 20 -25.98 -0.22 -68.51
C THR A 20 -25.56 1.25 -68.33
N LEU A 21 -25.80 2.10 -69.33
CA LEU A 21 -25.53 3.54 -69.25
C LEU A 21 -26.44 4.25 -68.23
N LEU A 22 -27.71 3.84 -68.14
CA LEU A 22 -28.65 4.33 -67.13
C LEU A 22 -28.35 3.82 -65.71
N ALA A 23 -27.82 2.60 -65.59
CA ALA A 23 -27.44 2.02 -64.29
C ALA A 23 -26.11 2.60 -63.75
N LEU A 24 -25.22 3.07 -64.62
CA LEU A 24 -23.92 3.66 -64.26
C LEU A 24 -24.00 4.79 -63.21
N PRO A 25 -24.88 5.81 -63.34
CA PRO A 25 -25.04 6.84 -62.30
C PRO A 25 -25.59 6.30 -60.98
N LEU A 26 -26.44 5.25 -61.00
CA LEU A 26 -26.92 4.59 -59.79
C LEU A 26 -25.77 3.86 -59.06
N TRP A 27 -24.92 3.14 -59.80
CA TRP A 27 -23.74 2.49 -59.23
C TRP A 27 -22.71 3.49 -58.71
N LEU A 28 -22.44 4.56 -59.45
CA LEU A 28 -21.58 5.67 -59.00
C LEU A 28 -22.13 6.34 -57.73
N GLY A 29 -23.42 6.63 -57.69
CA GLY A 29 -24.08 7.19 -56.51
C GLY A 29 -23.99 6.27 -55.30
N LEU A 30 -24.17 4.96 -55.50
CA LEU A 30 -24.05 3.95 -54.44
C LEU A 30 -22.61 3.83 -53.91
N ILE A 31 -21.60 3.82 -54.78
CA ILE A 31 -20.18 3.81 -54.37
C ILE A 31 -19.83 5.06 -53.58
N LEU A 32 -20.29 6.22 -54.03
CA LEU A 32 -20.02 7.50 -53.37
C LEU A 32 -20.72 7.57 -52.01
N ALA A 33 -21.96 7.08 -51.92
CA ALA A 33 -22.69 6.96 -50.65
C ALA A 33 -22.00 5.99 -49.67
N LEU A 34 -21.51 4.84 -50.14
CA LEU A 34 -20.73 3.90 -49.33
C LEU A 34 -19.39 4.52 -48.87
N GLY A 35 -18.74 5.32 -49.73
CA GLY A 35 -17.52 6.04 -49.39
C GLY A 35 -17.75 7.10 -48.30
N ILE A 36 -18.81 7.91 -48.44
CA ILE A 36 -19.23 8.87 -47.41
C ILE A 36 -19.60 8.15 -46.12
N TRP A 37 -20.37 7.06 -46.20
CA TRP A 37 -20.73 6.26 -45.04
C TRP A 37 -19.51 5.70 -44.33
N TYR A 38 -18.55 5.13 -45.06
CA TYR A 38 -17.29 4.63 -44.50
C TYR A 38 -16.50 5.74 -43.82
N PHE A 39 -16.40 6.92 -44.44
CA PHE A 39 -15.72 8.07 -43.86
C PHE A 39 -16.40 8.55 -42.57
N ILE A 40 -17.73 8.71 -42.58
CA ILE A 40 -18.53 9.09 -41.42
C ILE A 40 -18.37 8.04 -40.32
N ALA A 41 -18.53 6.76 -40.64
CA ALA A 41 -18.37 5.65 -39.72
C ALA A 41 -16.97 5.66 -39.09
N ASN A 42 -15.90 5.87 -39.84
CA ASN A 42 -14.54 5.93 -39.28
C ASN A 42 -14.27 7.23 -38.48
N SER A 43 -14.99 8.30 -38.78
CA SER A 43 -14.93 9.58 -38.04
C SER A 43 -15.73 9.58 -36.74
N ILE A 44 -16.69 8.67 -36.57
CA ILE A 44 -17.56 8.59 -35.39
C ILE A 44 -17.28 7.33 -34.57
N ILE A 45 -16.87 6.23 -35.19
CA ILE A 45 -16.65 4.97 -34.50
C ILE A 45 -15.19 4.89 -34.02
N LEU A 46 -15.03 4.56 -32.75
CA LEU A 46 -13.78 4.24 -32.11
C LEU A 46 -13.82 2.79 -31.62
N ARG A 47 -12.81 2.01 -31.96
CA ARG A 47 -12.60 0.68 -31.41
C ARG A 47 -11.60 0.78 -30.27
N VAL A 48 -12.07 0.52 -29.05
CA VAL A 48 -11.23 0.50 -27.85
C VAL A 48 -10.84 -0.95 -27.53
N PRO A 49 -9.53 -1.27 -27.41
CA PRO A 49 -9.07 -2.61 -27.08
C PRO A 49 -9.65 -3.13 -25.76
N PRO A 50 -9.77 -4.46 -25.57
CA PRO A 50 -10.10 -5.02 -24.27
C PRO A 50 -9.02 -4.64 -23.24
N LEU A 51 -9.44 -4.48 -21.98
CA LEU A 51 -8.57 -4.11 -20.85
C LEU A 51 -7.91 -2.72 -20.94
N LYS A 52 -8.42 -1.83 -21.81
CA LYS A 52 -7.97 -0.43 -21.91
C LYS A 52 -9.15 0.53 -21.91
N VAL A 53 -8.89 1.74 -21.46
CA VAL A 53 -9.80 2.89 -21.56
C VAL A 53 -9.21 3.87 -22.56
N ALA A 54 -10.00 4.30 -23.54
CA ALA A 54 -9.61 5.40 -24.39
C ALA A 54 -9.93 6.73 -23.71
N VAL A 55 -8.99 7.67 -23.73
CA VAL A 55 -9.24 9.04 -23.25
C VAL A 55 -9.39 9.94 -24.47
N LEU A 56 -10.57 10.53 -24.60
CA LEU A 56 -10.91 11.49 -25.64
C LEU A 56 -10.80 12.90 -25.09
N GLU A 57 -10.23 13.79 -25.87
CA GLU A 57 -10.11 15.19 -25.59
C GLU A 57 -11.01 15.98 -26.54
N ASN A 58 -11.86 16.81 -25.97
CA ASN A 58 -12.67 17.73 -26.73
C ASN A 58 -11.78 18.89 -27.22
N THR A 59 -11.58 18.99 -28.53
CA THR A 59 -10.72 20.02 -29.13
C THR A 59 -11.23 21.46 -28.97
N ILE A 60 -12.51 21.65 -28.63
CA ILE A 60 -13.13 22.97 -28.43
C ILE A 60 -13.00 23.40 -26.97
N THR A 61 -13.28 22.50 -26.02
CA THR A 61 -13.36 22.83 -24.59
C THR A 61 -12.15 22.37 -23.77
N GLY A 62 -11.26 21.57 -24.34
CA GLY A 62 -10.16 20.90 -23.64
C GLY A 62 -10.61 19.82 -22.65
N LYS A 63 -11.91 19.55 -22.51
CA LYS A 63 -12.42 18.58 -21.55
C LYS A 63 -12.09 17.15 -21.97
N LEU A 64 -11.69 16.34 -21.00
CA LEU A 64 -11.42 14.92 -21.19
C LEU A 64 -12.66 14.06 -20.92
N ARG A 65 -12.84 13.01 -21.72
CA ARG A 65 -13.89 12.01 -21.59
C ARG A 65 -13.28 10.61 -21.66
N ALA A 66 -13.48 9.81 -20.61
CA ALA A 66 -13.09 8.41 -20.60
C ALA A 66 -14.12 7.54 -21.32
N VAL A 67 -13.64 6.58 -22.12
CA VAL A 67 -14.48 5.65 -22.86
C VAL A 67 -13.94 4.23 -22.72
N GLY A 68 -14.78 3.35 -22.18
CA GLY A 68 -14.44 1.95 -21.95
C GLY A 68 -14.28 1.08 -23.21
N PRO A 69 -13.90 -0.19 -23.02
CA PRO A 69 -13.63 -1.12 -24.11
C PRO A 69 -14.84 -1.35 -25.02
N GLY A 70 -14.56 -1.77 -26.26
CA GLY A 70 -15.56 -2.12 -27.26
C GLY A 70 -15.70 -1.09 -28.39
N LEU A 71 -16.82 -1.17 -29.12
CA LEU A 71 -17.17 -0.21 -30.15
C LEU A 71 -17.87 0.98 -29.50
N ARG A 72 -17.36 2.18 -29.74
CA ARG A 72 -17.80 3.41 -29.07
C ARG A 72 -17.93 4.55 -30.06
N SER A 73 -18.76 5.53 -29.74
CA SER A 73 -18.89 6.75 -30.54
C SER A 73 -18.00 7.87 -29.98
N LYS A 74 -17.14 8.42 -30.85
CA LYS A 74 -16.46 9.70 -30.65
C LYS A 74 -17.25 10.80 -31.36
N GLN A 75 -17.32 11.97 -30.75
CA GLN A 75 -17.91 13.14 -31.40
C GLN A 75 -16.91 13.72 -32.43
N PRO A 76 -17.37 14.43 -33.47
CA PRO A 76 -16.48 14.94 -34.53
C PRO A 76 -15.37 15.89 -34.03
N TRP A 77 -15.63 16.59 -32.92
CA TRP A 77 -14.68 17.50 -32.26
C TRP A 77 -13.86 16.83 -31.16
N GLU A 78 -13.99 15.51 -30.97
CA GLU A 78 -13.17 14.74 -30.04
C GLU A 78 -12.00 14.08 -30.76
N ARG A 79 -10.83 14.14 -30.14
CA ARG A 79 -9.63 13.43 -30.58
C ARG A 79 -9.11 12.54 -29.46
N LEU A 80 -8.38 11.49 -29.80
CA LEU A 80 -7.64 10.75 -28.77
C LEU A 80 -6.63 11.70 -28.11
N HIS A 81 -6.59 11.66 -26.78
CA HIS A 81 -5.68 12.47 -26.02
C HIS A 81 -4.23 12.13 -26.39
N LYS A 82 -3.39 13.16 -26.55
CA LYS A 82 -2.07 13.01 -27.21
C LYS A 82 -1.08 12.19 -26.40
N GLU A 83 -1.03 12.41 -25.08
CA GLU A 83 0.00 11.82 -24.23
C GLU A 83 -0.37 10.41 -23.78
N LYS A 84 -1.61 10.25 -23.30
CA LYS A 84 -2.15 8.97 -22.81
C LYS A 84 -3.47 8.64 -23.52
N PRO A 85 -3.42 8.22 -24.81
CA PRO A 85 -4.63 7.91 -25.57
C PRO A 85 -5.36 6.67 -25.06
N PHE A 86 -4.60 5.71 -24.50
CA PHE A 86 -5.13 4.48 -23.92
C PHE A 86 -4.52 4.24 -22.54
N VAL A 87 -5.38 4.16 -21.52
CA VAL A 87 -5.00 3.81 -20.15
C VAL A 87 -5.25 2.33 -19.94
N PRO A 88 -4.23 1.52 -19.61
CA PRO A 88 -4.45 0.12 -19.27
C PRO A 88 -5.10 0.00 -17.89
N PHE A 89 -5.99 -0.98 -17.71
CA PHE A 89 -6.44 -1.42 -16.38
C PHE A 89 -5.37 -2.28 -15.70
N LYS A 90 -4.16 -1.75 -15.60
CA LYS A 90 -3.08 -2.43 -14.90
C LYS A 90 -3.15 -2.07 -13.42
N GLU A 91 -2.95 -3.07 -12.59
CA GLU A 91 -2.78 -2.88 -11.15
C GLU A 91 -1.45 -2.17 -10.91
N ASP A 92 -1.49 -1.17 -10.05
CA ASP A 92 -0.33 -0.43 -9.59
C ASP A 92 -0.31 -0.41 -8.06
N THR A 93 0.87 -0.21 -7.50
CA THR A 93 1.06 -0.21 -6.05
C THR A 93 1.72 1.08 -5.61
N VAL A 94 1.10 1.78 -4.66
CA VAL A 94 1.72 2.93 -3.99
C VAL A 94 2.17 2.48 -2.61
N ALA A 95 3.47 2.63 -2.35
CA ALA A 95 4.03 2.45 -1.02
C ALA A 95 3.60 3.62 -0.13
N ILE A 96 3.10 3.29 1.07
CA ILE A 96 2.84 4.25 2.13
C ILE A 96 4.08 4.30 3.00
N GLU A 97 4.62 5.51 3.17
CA GLU A 97 5.82 5.75 3.96
C GLU A 97 5.66 5.22 5.39
N GLU A 98 6.74 4.64 5.89
CA GLU A 98 6.85 4.24 7.28
C GLU A 98 6.70 5.46 8.20
N ALA A 99 5.77 5.37 9.14
CA ALA A 99 5.50 6.45 10.08
C ALA A 99 5.16 5.89 11.47
N LYS A 100 5.41 6.72 12.49
CA LYS A 100 4.97 6.47 13.86
C LYS A 100 3.50 6.87 14.00
N TYR A 101 2.70 6.01 14.62
CA TYR A 101 1.29 6.23 14.90
C TYR A 101 1.02 6.00 16.38
N ASP A 102 0.24 6.89 16.97
CA ASP A 102 -0.23 6.75 18.34
C ASP A 102 -1.35 5.68 18.40
N THR A 103 -1.26 4.80 19.40
CA THR A 103 -2.35 3.90 19.82
C THR A 103 -2.87 4.36 21.19
N LYS A 104 -3.82 3.62 21.79
CA LYS A 104 -4.35 3.97 23.12
C LYS A 104 -3.28 4.12 24.21
N GLU A 105 -2.20 3.34 24.13
CA GLU A 105 -1.21 3.21 25.21
C GLU A 105 0.21 3.58 24.79
N SER A 106 0.58 3.35 23.53
CA SER A 106 1.95 3.55 23.06
C SER A 106 2.02 3.75 21.55
N GLN A 107 3.22 4.03 21.01
CA GLN A 107 3.42 4.23 19.59
C GLN A 107 3.77 2.93 18.86
N VAL A 108 3.24 2.80 17.66
CA VAL A 108 3.59 1.74 16.71
C VAL A 108 4.15 2.35 15.43
N VAL A 109 5.07 1.64 14.80
CA VAL A 109 5.63 1.99 13.50
C VAL A 109 4.93 1.11 12.46
N LEU A 110 4.33 1.76 11.46
CA LEU A 110 3.58 1.09 10.40
C LEU A 110 4.04 1.59 9.03
N ALA A 111 4.35 0.65 8.14
CA ALA A 111 4.52 0.89 6.70
C ALA A 111 3.46 0.08 5.94
N GLY A 112 2.93 0.67 4.87
CA GLY A 112 1.79 0.13 4.14
C GLY A 112 2.03 0.07 2.64
N ALA A 113 1.18 -0.64 1.91
CA ALA A 113 1.12 -0.57 0.45
C ALA A 113 -0.34 -0.61 0.00
N LEU A 114 -0.73 0.33 -0.85
CA LEU A 114 -2.06 0.39 -1.44
C LEU A 114 -2.00 -0.09 -2.89
N GLN A 115 -2.71 -1.17 -3.20
CA GLN A 115 -2.92 -1.64 -4.56
C GLN A 115 -4.19 -1.01 -5.13
N TYR A 116 -4.06 -0.40 -6.30
CA TYR A 116 -5.15 0.25 -6.99
C TYR A 116 -5.05 0.03 -8.50
N ARG A 117 -6.14 0.35 -9.21
CA ARG A 117 -6.16 0.42 -10.67
C ARG A 117 -6.94 1.65 -11.12
N PRO A 118 -6.72 2.18 -12.33
CA PRO A 118 -7.55 3.27 -12.85
C PRO A 118 -9.02 2.85 -13.00
N ASP A 119 -9.97 3.68 -12.55
CA ASP A 119 -11.39 3.43 -12.79
C ASP A 119 -11.72 3.73 -14.26
N GLN A 120 -12.48 2.83 -14.90
CA GLN A 120 -12.99 3.01 -16.25
C GLN A 120 -13.76 4.30 -16.44
N LYS A 121 -14.60 4.68 -15.47
CA LYS A 121 -15.47 5.86 -15.58
C LYS A 121 -14.72 7.16 -15.39
N LEU A 122 -13.64 7.11 -14.60
CA LEU A 122 -12.89 8.28 -14.17
C LEU A 122 -11.45 8.31 -14.70
N ALA A 123 -11.15 7.50 -15.71
CA ALA A 123 -9.82 7.45 -16.32
C ALA A 123 -9.36 8.82 -16.87
N SER A 124 -10.29 9.72 -17.22
CA SER A 124 -9.98 11.10 -17.59
C SER A 124 -9.39 11.89 -16.42
N THR A 125 -9.92 11.70 -15.21
CA THR A 125 -9.39 12.28 -13.98
C THR A 125 -8.01 11.73 -13.69
N TYR A 126 -7.85 10.40 -13.72
CA TYR A 126 -6.57 9.72 -13.53
C TYR A 126 -5.48 10.20 -14.51
N VAL A 127 -5.82 10.41 -15.79
CA VAL A 127 -4.88 10.92 -16.79
C VAL A 127 -4.51 12.39 -16.58
N SER A 128 -5.46 13.21 -16.11
CA SER A 128 -5.20 14.63 -15.86
C SER A 128 -4.30 14.89 -14.63
N LEU A 129 -4.11 13.89 -13.78
CA LEU A 129 -3.32 14.01 -12.55
C LEU A 129 -1.87 13.63 -12.76
N GLU A 130 -0.97 14.40 -12.14
CA GLU A 130 0.42 13.99 -11.97
C GLU A 130 0.53 12.84 -10.96
N THR A 131 1.38 11.86 -11.27
CA THR A 131 1.60 10.69 -10.40
C THR A 131 2.03 11.09 -8.98
N SER A 132 2.83 12.14 -8.84
CA SER A 132 3.27 12.71 -7.54
C SER A 132 2.10 13.16 -6.68
N THR A 133 1.11 13.82 -7.28
CA THR A 133 -0.09 14.32 -6.60
C THR A 133 -0.95 13.17 -6.09
N LEU A 134 -1.09 12.12 -6.92
CA LEU A 134 -1.80 10.90 -6.54
C LEU A 134 -1.10 10.19 -5.38
N THR A 135 0.21 9.95 -5.48
CA THR A 135 0.98 9.29 -4.42
C THR A 135 0.89 10.05 -3.10
N LYS A 136 1.05 11.38 -3.14
CA LYS A 136 0.96 12.22 -1.94
C LYS A 136 -0.44 12.20 -1.32
N GLY A 137 -1.48 12.38 -2.13
CA GLY A 137 -2.86 12.38 -1.67
C GLY A 137 -3.29 11.04 -1.07
N VAL A 138 -2.88 9.94 -1.69
CA VAL A 138 -3.10 8.58 -1.16
C VAL A 138 -2.36 8.37 0.16
N ASN A 139 -1.10 8.80 0.25
CA ASN A 139 -0.28 8.67 1.47
C ASN A 139 -0.86 9.49 2.64
N ASP A 140 -1.21 10.75 2.40
CA ASP A 140 -1.80 11.64 3.41
C ASP A 140 -3.13 11.07 3.93
N ARG A 141 -3.96 10.49 3.05
CA ARG A 141 -5.18 9.82 3.51
C ARG A 141 -4.88 8.55 4.28
N ALA A 142 -4.04 7.67 3.74
CA ALA A 142 -3.72 6.40 4.40
C ALA A 142 -3.27 6.67 5.83
N LYS A 143 -2.37 7.65 6.03
CA LYS A 143 -1.95 8.14 7.34
C LYS A 143 -3.13 8.55 8.23
N SER A 144 -4.10 9.31 7.70
CA SER A 144 -5.29 9.72 8.46
C SER A 144 -6.20 8.55 8.84
N ILE A 145 -6.46 7.62 7.92
CA ILE A 145 -7.32 6.45 8.17
C ILE A 145 -6.67 5.53 9.20
N ILE A 146 -5.39 5.21 8.98
CA ILE A 146 -4.58 4.37 9.87
C ILE A 146 -4.56 4.96 11.28
N ARG A 147 -4.31 6.27 11.42
CA ARG A 147 -4.37 6.96 12.71
C ARG A 147 -5.72 6.77 13.40
N ASN A 148 -6.82 7.01 12.70
CA ASN A 148 -8.17 6.89 13.29
C ASN A 148 -8.50 5.45 13.71
N LEU A 149 -8.07 4.46 12.94
CA LEU A 149 -8.27 3.05 13.28
C LEU A 149 -7.43 2.64 14.50
N LEU A 150 -6.14 2.98 14.50
CA LEU A 150 -5.19 2.61 15.56
C LEU A 150 -5.52 3.21 16.93
N MET A 151 -6.18 4.38 16.98
CA MET A 151 -6.65 4.98 18.23
C MET A 151 -7.65 4.11 19.01
N ASN A 152 -8.26 3.11 18.36
CA ASN A 152 -9.19 2.18 19.01
C ASN A 152 -8.50 0.93 19.60
N TYR A 153 -7.23 0.71 19.29
CA TYR A 153 -6.49 -0.48 19.71
C TYR A 153 -5.37 -0.11 20.69
N THR A 154 -4.96 -1.06 21.53
CA THR A 154 -3.64 -1.02 22.16
C THR A 154 -2.57 -1.43 21.16
N ALA A 155 -1.29 -1.11 21.41
CA ALA A 155 -0.22 -1.47 20.48
C ALA A 155 -0.08 -2.99 20.27
N GLN A 156 -0.34 -3.79 21.31
CA GLN A 156 -0.28 -5.25 21.22
C GLN A 156 -1.45 -5.80 20.39
N GLU A 157 -2.65 -5.28 20.61
CA GLU A 157 -3.85 -5.65 19.84
C GLU A 157 -3.70 -5.25 18.37
N ALA A 158 -3.16 -4.07 18.09
CA ALA A 158 -2.91 -3.61 16.71
C ALA A 158 -1.99 -4.58 15.95
N ILE A 159 -0.88 -5.01 16.59
CA ILE A 159 0.05 -5.98 16.00
C ILE A 159 -0.65 -7.33 15.74
N GLY A 160 -1.51 -7.78 16.66
CA GLY A 160 -2.29 -9.01 16.49
C GLY A 160 -3.40 -8.90 15.43
N ALA A 161 -3.96 -7.72 15.24
CA ALA A 161 -5.11 -7.44 14.37
C ALA A 161 -4.72 -6.98 12.96
N GLY A 162 -3.49 -7.22 12.50
CA GLY A 162 -2.97 -6.70 11.23
C GLY A 162 -3.90 -6.89 10.02
N LYS A 163 -4.53 -8.07 9.87
CA LYS A 163 -5.51 -8.32 8.78
C LYS A 163 -6.81 -7.52 8.90
N GLU A 164 -7.30 -7.33 10.12
CA GLU A 164 -8.49 -6.51 10.36
C GLU A 164 -8.20 -5.04 10.07
N LEU A 165 -6.99 -4.57 10.41
CA LEU A 165 -6.52 -3.23 10.05
C LEU A 165 -6.39 -3.06 8.53
N GLU A 166 -5.80 -4.05 7.83
CA GLU A 166 -5.71 -4.06 6.36
C GLU A 166 -7.08 -3.91 5.70
N GLN A 167 -8.05 -4.70 6.18
CA GLN A 167 -9.41 -4.67 5.68
C GLN A 167 -10.11 -3.35 6.04
N GLY A 168 -10.00 -2.88 7.28
CA GLY A 168 -10.58 -1.62 7.73
C GLY A 168 -10.05 -0.41 6.96
N VAL A 169 -8.75 -0.39 6.63
CA VAL A 169 -8.18 0.66 5.77
C VAL A 169 -8.74 0.55 4.35
N SER A 170 -8.77 -0.66 3.77
CA SER A 170 -9.30 -0.90 2.43
C SER A 170 -10.77 -0.46 2.30
N ASP A 171 -11.59 -0.77 3.30
CA ASP A 171 -13.02 -0.43 3.32
C ASP A 171 -13.23 1.08 3.50
N ALA A 172 -12.42 1.74 4.31
CA ALA A 172 -12.47 3.19 4.48
C ALA A 172 -12.06 3.97 3.21
N PHE A 173 -11.25 3.38 2.33
CA PHE A 173 -10.97 3.94 1.01
C PHE A 173 -12.11 3.75 0.01
N LYS A 174 -12.88 2.66 0.15
CA LYS A 174 -14.02 2.32 -0.72
C LYS A 174 -15.33 2.98 -0.31
N ASP A 175 -15.39 3.58 0.88
CA ASP A 175 -16.61 4.21 1.39
C ASP A 175 -17.01 5.45 0.56
N LYS A 176 -18.12 5.30 -0.18
CA LYS A 176 -18.70 6.32 -1.06
C LYS A 176 -19.52 7.38 -0.33
N HIS A 177 -19.72 7.24 0.98
CA HIS A 177 -20.47 8.21 1.78
C HIS A 177 -19.56 9.05 2.69
N GLY A 178 -18.25 8.81 2.66
CA GLY A 178 -17.26 9.62 3.36
C GLY A 178 -17.14 11.03 2.78
N LYS A 179 -16.72 11.99 3.62
CA LYS A 179 -16.46 13.39 3.21
C LYS A 179 -15.38 13.53 2.12
N ASP A 180 -14.59 12.49 1.85
CA ASP A 180 -13.44 12.50 0.95
C ASP A 180 -13.44 11.24 0.06
N GLU A 181 -14.19 11.27 -1.05
CA GLU A 181 -14.23 10.18 -2.04
C GLU A 181 -12.94 10.14 -2.87
N ILE A 182 -11.90 9.49 -2.34
CA ILE A 182 -10.57 9.43 -3.00
C ILE A 182 -10.63 8.70 -4.34
N GLU A 183 -11.38 7.61 -4.43
CA GLU A 183 -11.59 6.91 -5.69
C GLU A 183 -12.12 7.87 -6.77
N ASN A 184 -13.05 8.74 -6.40
CA ASN A 184 -13.63 9.72 -7.32
C ASN A 184 -12.68 10.88 -7.61
N THR A 185 -11.97 11.36 -6.58
CA THR A 185 -11.05 12.49 -6.67
C THR A 185 -9.85 12.18 -7.57
N TYR A 186 -9.32 10.97 -7.47
CA TYR A 186 -8.11 10.55 -8.19
C TYR A 186 -8.40 9.65 -9.39
N GLY A 187 -9.65 9.22 -9.58
CA GLY A 187 -10.08 8.35 -10.67
C GLY A 187 -9.50 6.94 -10.58
N ILE A 188 -9.36 6.42 -9.36
CA ILE A 188 -8.80 5.10 -9.08
C ILE A 188 -9.83 4.21 -8.37
N GLU A 189 -9.68 2.91 -8.52
CA GLU A 189 -10.38 1.90 -7.75
C GLU A 189 -9.36 1.22 -6.84
N VAL A 190 -9.61 1.27 -5.53
CA VAL A 190 -8.74 0.63 -4.54
C VAL A 190 -9.07 -0.85 -4.48
N LEU A 191 -8.06 -1.69 -4.68
CA LEU A 191 -8.23 -3.14 -4.66
C LEU A 191 -8.07 -3.67 -3.24
N HIS A 192 -6.88 -3.44 -2.67
CA HIS A 192 -6.49 -3.94 -1.36
C HIS A 192 -5.37 -3.08 -0.75
N PHE A 193 -5.34 -3.03 0.58
CA PHE A 193 -4.27 -2.43 1.36
C PHE A 193 -3.55 -3.51 2.16
N SER A 194 -2.22 -3.56 2.08
CA SER A 194 -1.39 -4.48 2.84
C SER A 194 -0.45 -3.75 3.79
N ILE A 195 -0.14 -4.38 4.92
CA ILE A 195 0.72 -3.84 5.98
C ILE A 195 1.97 -4.75 6.08
N PRO A 196 3.02 -4.48 5.30
CA PRO A 196 4.27 -5.26 5.36
C PRO A 196 5.02 -5.08 6.69
N VAL A 197 4.88 -3.93 7.36
CA VAL A 197 5.56 -3.62 8.61
C VAL A 197 4.56 -3.09 9.61
N LEU A 198 4.44 -3.79 10.74
CA LEU A 198 3.71 -3.33 11.91
C LEU A 198 4.46 -3.79 13.16
N LYS A 199 5.07 -2.84 13.87
CA LYS A 199 5.91 -3.13 15.04
C LYS A 199 5.71 -2.05 16.11
N LEU A 200 6.08 -2.36 17.35
CA LEU A 200 6.23 -1.34 18.37
C LEU A 200 7.30 -0.33 17.95
N ASP A 201 7.16 0.92 18.39
CA ASP A 201 8.26 1.87 18.28
C ASP A 201 9.51 1.30 19.00
N PRO A 202 10.69 1.28 18.36
CA PRO A 202 11.92 0.79 18.97
C PRO A 202 12.17 1.35 20.38
N GLU A 203 11.86 2.63 20.60
CA GLU A 203 12.03 3.28 21.92
C GLU A 203 11.09 2.67 22.98
N VAL A 204 9.85 2.35 22.60
CA VAL A 204 8.87 1.69 23.49
C VAL A 204 9.24 0.24 23.71
N GLU A 205 9.76 -0.45 22.69
CA GLU A 205 10.22 -1.84 22.81
C GLU A 205 11.41 -1.95 23.76
N GLU A 206 12.36 -1.02 23.68
CA GLU A 206 13.50 -0.96 24.61
C GLU A 206 13.06 -0.63 26.04
N ALA A 207 12.14 0.32 26.22
CA ALA A 207 11.60 0.67 27.54
C ALA A 207 10.89 -0.52 28.21
N ARG A 208 10.05 -1.27 27.45
CA ARG A 208 9.38 -2.47 27.96
C ARG A 208 10.37 -3.56 28.34
N LYS A 209 11.39 -3.80 27.52
CA LYS A 209 12.46 -4.77 27.85
C LYS A 209 13.19 -4.40 29.14
N GLN A 210 13.46 -3.11 29.36
CA GLN A 210 14.09 -2.64 30.60
C GLN A 210 13.17 -2.82 31.82
N GLU A 211 11.90 -2.50 31.69
CA GLU A 211 10.91 -2.69 32.76
C GLU A 211 10.74 -4.18 33.13
N ASP A 212 10.70 -5.06 32.13
CA ASP A 212 10.66 -6.51 32.32
C ASP A 212 11.92 -7.02 33.04
N ILE A 213 13.10 -6.53 32.65
CA ILE A 213 14.36 -6.86 33.32
C ILE A 213 14.34 -6.37 34.79
N GLU A 214 13.83 -5.16 35.04
CA GLU A 214 13.73 -4.62 36.39
C GLU A 214 12.74 -5.39 37.27
N SER A 215 11.57 -5.77 36.73
CA SER A 215 10.57 -6.53 37.46
C SER A 215 11.10 -7.91 37.83
N LEU A 216 11.73 -8.63 36.88
CA LEU A 216 12.42 -9.90 37.12
C LEU A 216 13.54 -9.74 38.15
N ARG A 217 14.27 -8.63 38.14
CA ARG A 217 15.32 -8.35 39.13
C ARG A 217 14.74 -8.09 40.52
N ARG A 218 13.59 -7.41 40.63
CA ARG A 218 12.89 -7.18 41.90
C ARG A 218 12.33 -8.48 42.47
N GLU A 219 11.74 -9.33 41.62
CA GLU A 219 11.29 -10.67 42.02
C GLU A 219 12.44 -11.54 42.47
N SER A 220 13.54 -11.58 41.70
CA SER A 220 14.75 -12.33 42.06
C SER A 220 15.31 -11.88 43.42
N LYS A 221 15.36 -10.57 43.69
CA LYS A 221 15.77 -10.03 45.00
C LYS A 221 14.84 -10.44 46.14
N LYS A 222 13.53 -10.45 45.90
CA LYS A 222 12.55 -10.92 46.90
C LYS A 222 12.76 -12.39 47.22
N VAL A 223 12.91 -13.23 46.19
CA VAL A 223 13.16 -14.67 46.34
C VAL A 223 14.48 -14.91 47.08
N GLU A 224 15.57 -14.24 46.68
CA GLU A 224 16.86 -14.30 47.39
C GLU A 224 16.71 -13.93 48.88
N GLN A 225 15.96 -12.87 49.20
CA GLN A 225 15.72 -12.47 50.59
C GLN A 225 14.91 -13.49 51.39
N THR A 226 13.84 -14.05 50.81
CA THR A 226 13.05 -15.10 51.46
C THR A 226 13.89 -16.35 51.72
N THR A 227 14.71 -16.79 50.76
CA THR A 227 15.58 -17.94 50.93
C THR A 227 16.65 -17.70 52.00
N ILE A 228 17.21 -16.48 52.08
CA ILE A 228 18.13 -16.11 53.16
C ILE A 228 17.43 -16.19 54.52
N ILE A 229 16.22 -15.66 54.64
CA ILE A 229 15.45 -15.68 55.89
C ILE A 229 15.11 -17.13 56.30
N GLU A 230 14.72 -17.98 55.36
CA GLU A 230 14.48 -19.41 55.61
C GLU A 230 15.74 -20.15 56.09
N LEU A 231 16.89 -19.90 55.45
CA LEU A 231 18.18 -20.45 55.88
C LEU A 231 18.58 -19.97 57.28
N VAL A 232 18.30 -18.72 57.61
CA VAL A 232 18.53 -18.17 58.96
C VAL A 232 17.64 -18.86 59.98
N HIS A 233 16.36 -19.06 59.67
CA HIS A 233 15.45 -19.79 60.55
C HIS A 233 15.88 -21.24 60.76
N MET A 234 16.29 -21.96 59.71
CA MET A 234 16.81 -23.33 59.84
C MET A 234 18.07 -23.40 60.72
N LEU A 235 19.00 -22.44 60.58
CA LEU A 235 20.20 -22.37 61.43
C LEU A 235 19.87 -22.06 62.89
N MET A 236 18.85 -21.24 63.14
CA MET A 236 18.37 -20.96 64.50
C MET A 236 17.59 -22.14 65.09
N GLU A 237 16.97 -23.00 64.28
CA GLU A 237 16.36 -24.25 64.72
C GLU A 237 17.43 -25.30 65.09
N GLU A 238 18.54 -25.35 64.35
CA GLU A 238 19.68 -26.24 64.66
C GLU A 238 20.50 -25.77 65.89
N ASP A 239 20.64 -24.46 66.09
CA ASP A 239 21.29 -23.86 67.27
C ASP A 239 20.40 -22.79 67.92
N PRO A 240 19.56 -23.18 68.91
CA PRO A 240 18.57 -22.28 69.53
C PRO A 240 19.19 -21.20 70.42
N THR A 241 20.51 -21.22 70.65
CA THR A 241 21.21 -20.16 71.40
C THR A 241 21.68 -19.01 70.51
N MET A 242 21.64 -19.19 69.19
CA MET A 242 22.12 -18.22 68.22
C MET A 242 21.13 -17.08 68.02
N THR A 243 21.64 -15.85 67.98
CA THR A 243 20.81 -14.68 67.68
C THR A 243 20.56 -14.55 66.18
N PHE A 244 19.43 -13.95 65.80
CA PHE A 244 19.08 -13.73 64.39
C PHE A 244 20.18 -12.97 63.61
N ALA A 245 20.85 -12.01 64.28
CA ALA A 245 21.94 -11.24 63.68
C ALA A 245 23.16 -12.13 63.35
N GLU A 246 23.56 -13.03 64.26
CA GLU A 246 24.68 -13.96 64.04
C GLU A 246 24.36 -15.02 62.98
N ALA A 247 23.14 -15.56 62.98
CA ALA A 247 22.70 -16.54 61.97
C ALA A 247 22.65 -15.91 60.57
N HIS A 248 22.14 -14.68 60.46
CA HIS A 248 22.09 -13.94 59.20
C HIS A 248 23.47 -13.58 58.65
N ASP A 249 24.43 -13.20 59.50
CA ASP A 249 25.81 -12.94 59.07
C ASP A 249 26.52 -14.23 58.61
N ARG A 250 26.26 -15.38 59.26
CA ARG A 250 26.77 -16.69 58.81
C ARG A 250 26.22 -17.09 57.43
N VAL A 251 24.91 -16.94 57.19
CA VAL A 251 24.29 -17.24 55.89
C VAL A 251 24.85 -16.33 54.79
N LYS A 252 25.00 -15.03 55.07
CA LYS A 252 25.57 -14.07 54.13
C LYS A 252 27.03 -14.36 53.79
N MET A 253 27.85 -14.74 54.78
CA MET A 253 29.24 -15.13 54.52
C MET A 253 29.34 -16.43 53.72
N GLY A 254 28.49 -17.43 54.00
CA GLY A 254 28.41 -18.68 53.23
C GLY A 254 28.01 -18.46 51.76
N GLN A 255 27.02 -17.61 51.50
CA GLN A 255 26.61 -17.25 50.13
C GLN A 255 27.64 -16.36 49.40
N GLY A 256 28.31 -15.46 50.12
CA GLY A 256 29.35 -14.58 49.57
C GLY A 256 30.58 -15.33 49.04
N VAL A 257 30.91 -16.50 49.62
CA VAL A 257 31.95 -17.40 49.12
C VAL A 257 31.50 -18.12 47.84
N SER A 258 30.21 -18.43 47.70
CA SER A 258 29.65 -19.12 46.53
C SER A 258 29.53 -18.20 45.30
N LYS A 259 29.10 -16.93 45.45
CA LYS A 259 29.06 -15.95 44.34
C LYS A 259 30.46 -15.65 43.77
N LYS A 260 31.51 -15.69 44.60
CA LYS A 260 32.90 -15.45 44.18
C LYS A 260 33.51 -16.58 43.34
N ILE A 261 32.93 -17.78 43.37
CA ILE A 261 33.42 -18.94 42.59
C ILE A 261 32.79 -18.98 41.18
N LEU A 262 31.61 -18.42 40.99
CA LEU A 262 30.92 -18.36 39.69
C LEU A 262 31.45 -17.25 38.77
N ASP A 263 31.95 -16.13 39.31
CA ASP A 263 32.62 -15.06 38.51
C ASP A 263 33.98 -15.50 37.94
N ILE A 264 34.56 -16.61 38.41
CA ILE A 264 35.88 -17.11 37.97
C ILE A 264 35.74 -18.17 36.85
N ARG A 265 34.54 -18.67 36.56
CA ARG A 265 34.27 -19.62 35.46
C ARG A 265 33.27 -19.08 34.44
N GLY A 266 33.66 -17.96 33.81
CA GLY A 266 33.36 -17.68 32.39
C GLY A 266 31.96 -17.20 32.04
N LEU A 267 31.80 -15.87 31.93
CA LEU A 267 31.12 -15.14 30.84
C LEU A 267 31.49 -13.64 30.97
N PRO A 268 31.81 -12.93 29.87
CA PRO A 268 32.34 -11.57 29.92
C PRO A 268 31.26 -10.55 30.29
N GLN A 269 31.53 -9.73 31.30
CA GLN A 269 30.81 -8.48 31.54
C GLN A 269 31.16 -7.49 30.43
N ASN A 270 30.39 -7.49 29.33
CA ASN A 270 30.31 -6.31 28.48
C ASN A 270 29.39 -5.31 29.16
N GLY A 271 29.99 -4.41 29.95
CA GLY A 271 29.32 -3.30 30.60
C GLY A 271 30.31 -2.21 30.96
N GLY A 272 30.43 -1.21 30.08
CA GLY A 272 30.81 0.16 30.42
C GLY A 272 32.14 0.38 31.17
N LYS A 273 33.23 0.48 30.42
CA LYS A 273 34.33 1.41 30.78
C LYS A 273 34.54 2.38 29.62
N GLY A 274 34.04 3.60 29.77
CA GLY A 274 34.57 4.72 29.03
C GLY A 274 36.08 4.84 29.32
N PRO A 275 36.91 5.24 28.35
CA PRO A 275 38.34 5.33 28.56
C PRO A 275 38.62 6.52 29.49
N ILE A 276 39.14 6.24 30.69
CA ILE A 276 39.80 7.25 31.51
C ILE A 276 41.11 7.58 30.79
N THR A 277 41.14 8.75 30.17
CA THR A 277 42.35 9.34 29.61
C THR A 277 43.31 9.63 30.77
N MET A 278 44.38 8.84 30.91
CA MET A 278 45.49 9.19 31.79
C MET A 278 46.36 10.22 31.07
N LEU A 279 46.42 11.44 31.62
CA LEU A 279 47.49 12.40 31.32
C LEU A 279 48.81 11.83 31.84
N PRO A 280 49.92 11.88 31.08
CA PRO A 280 51.22 11.47 31.58
C PRO A 280 51.75 12.53 32.54
N LEU A 281 52.09 12.11 33.76
CA LEU A 281 53.04 12.81 34.61
C LEU A 281 54.44 12.51 34.04
N ASP A 282 55.04 13.56 33.50
CA ASP A 282 56.44 13.61 33.10
C ASP A 282 57.28 13.81 34.38
N ASP A 283 58.15 12.85 34.67
CA ASP A 283 59.25 13.00 35.62
C ASP A 283 60.51 12.43 34.93
N LYS A 284 61.30 13.32 34.34
CA LYS A 284 62.74 13.15 34.16
C LYS A 284 63.44 14.50 34.33
N ASP A 285 64.34 14.52 35.30
CA ASP A 285 65.57 15.33 35.44
C ASP A 285 65.53 16.83 35.13
#